data_AF-U2HEH6-F1
#
_entry.id   AF-U2HEH6-F1
#
_cell.length_a   1.000
_cell.length_b   1.000
_cell.length_c   1.000
_cell.angle_alpha   90.00
_cell.angle_beta   90.00
_cell.angle_gamma   90.00
#
_symmetry.space_group_name_H-M   'P 1'
#
loop_
_entity.id
_entity.type
_entity.pdbx_description
1 polymer ?
#
loop_
_entity_poly.entity_id
_entity_poly.type
_entity_poly.pdbx_seq_one_letter_code
_entity_poly.pdbx_strand_id
1 'polypeptide(L)'
;MRLFLCYLLFFVFFVSCADKKVEIDLSGLDNIDESIGLAVGKQYYLALVIGNGSCDLCDHYKREILKLDNSPKQVFFENLLIKSVDITKPQNLWINQVVREYGFPLTVIFDPDGNIKGFFRGANIKRLFEGMAALEKDQVYYRASNVFLNLESKENLSKDLVSDHQKIDFINSVYRLYREFRTGKEGDVNQRKQIDESIRIQPYFLNNYLLVRSMVNDRKEDASILAAKVLDNYPGELDDILYGDFKRELRSIAGLDNADVVGARIGFDRRIINFGEEKVGSTKTIEVPISNTGTDALFISNVRGSCTCLDLKWPRDSIKPQESGVIRVKYNLANRGDFNQSIFISSNSSPFQPEEVKIMGTVN
;
A
#
# COMPACT_ATOMS: atom_id res chain seq x y z
N MET A 1 -32.19 -26.93 63.47
CA MET A 1 -32.40 -25.63 62.79
C MET A 1 -31.14 -25.27 62.02
N ARG A 2 -31.14 -25.46 60.69
CA ARG A 2 -30.30 -24.78 59.68
C ARG A 2 -30.68 -25.32 58.30
N LEU A 3 -31.61 -24.60 57.64
CA LEU A 3 -31.92 -24.76 56.21
C LEU A 3 -30.73 -24.21 55.41
N PHE A 4 -30.17 -25.00 54.51
CA PHE A 4 -29.34 -24.50 53.41
C PHE A 4 -30.21 -24.47 52.15
N LEU A 5 -30.62 -23.26 51.77
CA LEU A 5 -31.38 -22.96 50.56
C LEU A 5 -30.37 -22.84 49.42
N CYS A 6 -30.33 -23.84 48.53
CA CYS A 6 -29.49 -23.84 47.34
C CYS A 6 -30.22 -23.04 46.24
N TYR A 7 -29.85 -21.78 46.04
CA TYR A 7 -30.32 -20.98 44.91
C TYR A 7 -29.51 -21.36 43.65
N LEU A 8 -30.10 -22.19 42.80
CA LEU A 8 -29.61 -22.46 41.45
C LEU A 8 -29.96 -21.25 40.56
N LEU A 9 -29.03 -20.32 40.41
CA LEU A 9 -29.13 -19.19 39.47
C LEU A 9 -29.02 -19.73 38.04
N PHE A 10 -30.16 -20.02 37.42
CA PHE A 10 -30.26 -20.35 36.01
C PHE A 10 -30.05 -19.06 35.20
N PHE A 11 -28.81 -18.79 34.80
CA PHE A 11 -28.49 -17.75 33.82
C PHE A 11 -29.04 -18.20 32.46
N VAL A 12 -30.27 -17.81 32.15
CA VAL A 12 -30.83 -17.93 30.80
C VAL A 12 -30.09 -16.91 29.93
N PHE A 13 -29.08 -17.37 29.19
CA PHE A 13 -28.52 -16.62 28.08
C PHE A 13 -29.64 -16.44 27.05
N PHE A 14 -30.25 -15.26 27.02
CA PHE A 14 -31.00 -14.80 25.86
C PHE A 14 -30.01 -14.67 24.70
N VAL A 15 -29.88 -15.74 23.91
CA VAL A 15 -29.30 -15.66 22.57
C VAL A 15 -30.29 -14.83 21.75
N SER A 16 -30.09 -13.51 21.76
CA SER A 16 -30.78 -12.60 20.87
C SER A 16 -30.43 -13.01 19.44
N CYS A 17 -31.40 -13.58 18.70
CA CYS A 17 -31.31 -13.70 17.26
C CYS A 17 -31.43 -12.31 16.65
N ALA A 18 -30.35 -11.53 16.72
CA ALA A 18 -30.21 -10.35 15.89
C ALA A 18 -30.00 -10.80 14.45
N ASP A 19 -30.82 -10.29 13.53
CA ASP A 19 -30.63 -10.49 12.10
C ASP A 19 -29.22 -10.02 11.72
N LYS A 20 -28.43 -10.93 11.16
CA LYS A 20 -27.08 -10.65 10.69
C LYS A 20 -27.13 -9.64 9.56
N LYS A 21 -26.22 -8.66 9.59
CA LYS A 21 -26.21 -7.54 8.65
C LYS A 21 -25.12 -7.70 7.61
N VAL A 22 -25.49 -7.52 6.35
CA VAL A 22 -24.56 -7.36 5.23
C VAL A 22 -24.58 -5.88 4.84
N GLU A 23 -23.43 -5.23 4.91
CA GLU A 23 -23.25 -3.84 4.48
C GLU A 23 -22.33 -3.82 3.26
N ILE A 24 -22.73 -3.12 2.19
CA ILE A 24 -22.00 -3.11 0.93
C ILE A 24 -21.69 -1.67 0.53
N ASP A 25 -20.40 -1.37 0.33
CA ASP A 25 -19.92 -0.09 -0.18
C ASP A 25 -18.77 -0.32 -1.17
N LEU A 26 -19.10 -0.29 -2.46
CA LEU A 26 -18.17 -0.55 -3.56
C LEU A 26 -17.79 0.72 -4.33
N SER A 27 -17.97 1.89 -3.71
CA SER A 27 -17.69 3.20 -4.32
C SER A 27 -16.20 3.38 -4.70
N GLY A 28 -15.31 2.47 -4.28
CA GLY A 28 -13.96 2.31 -4.84
C GLY A 28 -12.96 3.38 -4.39
N LEU A 29 -13.30 4.15 -3.37
CA LEU A 29 -12.50 5.29 -2.93
C LEU A 29 -11.71 5.06 -1.64
N ASP A 30 -11.90 3.92 -0.99
CA ASP A 30 -11.40 3.68 0.36
C ASP A 30 -9.89 3.42 0.43
N ASN A 31 -9.33 3.75 1.59
CA ASN A 31 -8.05 3.28 2.09
C ASN A 31 -8.25 1.88 2.72
N ILE A 32 -7.35 0.93 2.45
CA ILE A 32 -7.42 -0.41 3.04
C ILE A 32 -7.39 -0.34 4.58
N ASP A 33 -6.51 0.47 5.17
CA ASP A 33 -6.36 0.55 6.63
C ASP A 33 -7.64 1.10 7.28
N GLU A 34 -8.30 2.08 6.64
CA GLU A 34 -9.58 2.62 7.11
C GLU A 34 -10.70 1.58 6.99
N SER A 35 -10.70 0.79 5.92
CA SER A 35 -11.68 -0.28 5.72
C SER A 35 -11.57 -1.37 6.79
N ILE A 36 -10.35 -1.79 7.11
CA ILE A 36 -10.06 -2.74 8.19
C ILE A 36 -10.45 -2.13 9.53
N GLY A 37 -10.04 -0.89 9.81
CA GLY A 37 -10.37 -0.21 11.07
C GLY A 37 -11.87 -0.05 11.29
N LEU A 38 -12.63 0.25 10.24
CA LEU A 38 -14.09 0.35 10.29
C LEU A 38 -14.73 -1.01 10.62
N ALA A 39 -14.28 -2.10 9.96
CA ALA A 39 -14.80 -3.44 10.23
C ALA A 39 -14.48 -3.91 11.64
N VAL A 40 -13.24 -3.71 12.11
CA VAL A 40 -12.82 -4.04 13.49
C VAL A 40 -13.64 -3.26 14.51
N GLY A 41 -13.83 -1.95 14.29
CA GLY A 41 -14.63 -1.10 15.18
C GLY A 41 -16.10 -1.51 15.24
N LYS A 42 -16.64 -2.09 14.16
CA LYS A 42 -17.99 -2.65 14.11
C LYS A 42 -18.09 -4.08 14.61
N GLN A 43 -16.97 -4.79 14.78
CA GLN A 43 -16.89 -6.23 15.01
C GLN A 43 -17.50 -7.05 13.85
N TYR A 44 -17.15 -6.68 12.62
CA TYR A 44 -17.66 -7.30 11.38
C TYR A 44 -16.52 -8.04 10.69
N TYR A 45 -16.86 -9.12 9.99
CA TYR A 45 -15.98 -9.64 8.95
C TYR A 45 -15.88 -8.60 7.82
N LEU A 46 -14.71 -8.51 7.17
CA LEU A 46 -14.51 -7.65 6.02
C LEU A 46 -14.18 -8.50 4.80
N ALA A 47 -15.01 -8.47 3.76
CA ALA A 47 -14.62 -8.90 2.43
C ALA A 47 -14.15 -7.69 1.62
N LEU A 48 -12.84 -7.59 1.43
CA LEU A 48 -12.21 -6.48 0.71
C LEU A 48 -11.95 -6.88 -0.75
N VAL A 49 -12.66 -6.23 -1.68
CA VAL A 49 -12.51 -6.44 -3.12
C VAL A 49 -11.46 -5.46 -3.67
N ILE A 50 -10.32 -5.98 -4.01
CA ILE A 50 -9.19 -5.25 -4.58
C ILE A 50 -9.30 -5.32 -6.10
N GLY A 51 -9.35 -4.14 -6.72
CA GLY A 51 -9.39 -3.98 -8.16
C GLY A 51 -8.28 -3.05 -8.66
N ASN A 52 -8.22 -2.94 -9.98
CA ASN A 52 -7.41 -1.96 -10.70
C ASN A 52 -8.37 -1.11 -11.55
N GLY A 53 -8.18 0.21 -11.61
CA GLY A 53 -9.09 1.17 -12.26
C GLY A 53 -9.41 0.93 -13.74
N SER A 54 -8.81 -0.07 -14.40
CA SER A 54 -9.10 -0.49 -15.78
C SER A 54 -9.49 -1.98 -15.87
N CYS A 55 -10.32 -2.47 -14.94
CA CYS A 55 -10.65 -3.89 -14.80
C CYS A 55 -12.15 -4.19 -15.01
N ASP A 56 -12.53 -4.53 -16.23
CA ASP A 56 -13.92 -4.92 -16.58
C ASP A 56 -14.45 -6.08 -15.73
N LEU A 57 -13.58 -7.04 -15.44
CA LEU A 57 -13.92 -8.20 -14.61
C LEU A 57 -14.19 -7.79 -13.15
N CYS A 58 -13.51 -6.76 -12.65
CA CYS A 58 -13.74 -6.19 -11.33
C CYS A 58 -15.10 -5.50 -11.29
N ASP A 59 -15.46 -4.75 -12.33
CA ASP A 59 -16.76 -4.09 -12.43
C ASP A 59 -17.90 -5.10 -12.55
N HIS A 60 -17.70 -6.17 -13.31
CA HIS A 60 -18.64 -7.30 -13.34
C HIS A 60 -18.83 -7.90 -11.94
N TYR A 61 -17.73 -8.16 -11.22
CA TYR A 61 -17.81 -8.72 -9.88
C TYR A 61 -18.55 -7.81 -8.90
N LYS A 62 -18.26 -6.50 -8.92
CA LYS A 62 -18.95 -5.51 -8.09
C LYS A 62 -20.45 -5.50 -8.36
N ARG A 63 -20.88 -5.61 -9.63
CA ARG A 63 -22.31 -5.72 -9.98
C ARG A 63 -22.95 -6.99 -9.41
N GLU A 64 -22.26 -8.13 -9.44
CA GLU A 64 -22.77 -9.36 -8.83
C GLU A 64 -22.91 -9.22 -7.30
N ILE A 65 -21.96 -8.55 -6.63
CA ILE A 65 -22.04 -8.27 -5.19
C ILE A 65 -23.22 -7.35 -4.86
N LEU A 66 -23.46 -6.30 -5.65
CA LEU A 66 -24.56 -5.36 -5.39
C LEU A 66 -25.95 -6.02 -5.46
N LYS A 67 -26.09 -7.15 -6.18
CA LYS A 67 -27.34 -7.92 -6.19
C LYS A 67 -27.69 -8.53 -4.83
N LEU A 68 -26.71 -8.69 -3.94
CA LEU A 68 -26.92 -9.23 -2.59
C LEU A 68 -27.78 -8.31 -1.72
N ASP A 69 -27.75 -7.00 -1.94
CA ASP A 69 -28.56 -6.03 -1.19
C ASP A 69 -30.07 -6.26 -1.39
N ASN A 70 -30.45 -6.85 -2.53
CA ASN A 70 -31.83 -7.21 -2.86
C ASN A 70 -32.22 -8.64 -2.45
N SER A 71 -31.33 -9.38 -1.78
CA SER A 71 -31.57 -10.77 -1.36
C SER A 71 -32.17 -10.83 0.06
N PRO A 72 -33.01 -11.83 0.40
CA PRO A 72 -33.46 -12.04 1.77
C PRO A 72 -32.22 -12.15 2.69
N LYS A 73 -32.16 -11.36 3.77
CA LYS A 73 -31.01 -11.15 4.67
C LYS A 73 -30.56 -12.40 5.48
N GLN A 74 -30.37 -13.53 4.81
CA GLN A 74 -30.15 -14.84 5.44
C GLN A 74 -29.00 -15.66 4.83
N VAL A 75 -28.09 -15.05 4.06
CA VAL A 75 -27.07 -15.83 3.33
C VAL A 75 -25.74 -15.96 4.08
N PHE A 76 -25.47 -15.14 5.10
CA PHE A 76 -24.22 -15.20 5.86
C PHE A 76 -24.49 -15.38 7.36
N PHE A 77 -23.67 -16.23 7.98
CA PHE A 77 -23.73 -16.59 9.40
C PHE A 77 -23.25 -15.46 10.34
N GLU A 78 -22.52 -14.47 9.81
CA GLU A 78 -21.98 -13.34 10.58
C GLU A 78 -22.22 -11.99 9.92
N ASN A 79 -22.03 -10.92 10.70
CA ASN A 79 -22.04 -9.56 10.17
C ASN A 79 -20.87 -9.38 9.19
N LEU A 80 -21.18 -8.92 7.98
CA LEU A 80 -20.23 -8.81 6.89
C LEU A 80 -20.26 -7.39 6.32
N LEU A 81 -19.10 -6.75 6.29
CA LEU A 81 -18.84 -5.54 5.52
C LEU A 81 -18.15 -5.94 4.22
N ILE A 82 -18.67 -5.50 3.08
CA ILE A 82 -18.04 -5.69 1.77
C ILE A 82 -17.62 -4.32 1.25
N LYS A 83 -16.30 -4.10 1.13
CA LYS A 83 -15.73 -2.86 0.58
C LYS A 83 -14.94 -3.14 -0.69
N SER A 84 -14.66 -2.10 -1.48
CA SER A 84 -13.71 -2.21 -2.59
C SER A 84 -12.66 -1.11 -2.59
N VAL A 85 -11.44 -1.47 -3.00
CA VAL A 85 -10.30 -0.55 -3.11
C VAL A 85 -9.67 -0.65 -4.49
N ASP A 86 -9.18 0.49 -4.98
CA ASP A 86 -8.40 0.58 -6.21
C ASP A 86 -6.91 0.70 -5.88
N ILE A 87 -6.11 -0.19 -6.48
CA ILE A 87 -4.65 -0.24 -6.31
C ILE A 87 -3.88 0.79 -7.14
N THR A 88 -4.53 1.50 -8.06
CA THR A 88 -3.91 2.66 -8.75
C THR A 88 -3.54 3.78 -7.78
N LYS A 89 -4.13 3.78 -6.59
CA LYS A 89 -3.70 4.57 -5.44
C LYS A 89 -2.57 3.82 -4.72
N PRO A 90 -1.30 4.30 -4.78
CA PRO A 90 -0.15 3.52 -4.30
C PRO A 90 -0.24 3.06 -2.83
N GLN A 91 -0.92 3.82 -1.98
CA GLN A 91 -1.14 3.45 -0.58
C GLN A 91 -1.95 2.15 -0.38
N ASN A 92 -2.62 1.65 -1.42
CA ASN A 92 -3.43 0.43 -1.35
C ASN A 92 -2.71 -0.81 -1.90
N LEU A 93 -1.49 -0.68 -2.43
CA LEU A 93 -0.76 -1.82 -3.02
C LEU A 93 -0.29 -2.84 -1.98
N TRP A 94 -0.18 -2.45 -0.72
CA TRP A 94 0.53 -3.24 0.27
C TRP A 94 -0.07 -4.62 0.55
N ILE A 95 -1.37 -4.79 0.40
CA ILE A 95 -1.98 -6.11 0.63
C ILE A 95 -1.53 -7.10 -0.46
N ASN A 96 -1.41 -6.64 -1.71
CA ASN A 96 -0.87 -7.40 -2.84
C ASN A 96 0.60 -7.77 -2.60
N GLN A 97 1.36 -6.88 -1.97
CA GLN A 97 2.75 -7.12 -1.55
C GLN A 97 2.84 -8.23 -0.49
N VAL A 98 1.96 -8.21 0.52
CA VAL A 98 1.93 -9.20 1.62
C VAL A 98 1.54 -10.60 1.13
N VAL A 99 0.54 -10.69 0.24
CA VAL A 99 0.03 -11.97 -0.29
C VAL A 99 0.73 -12.42 -1.59
N ARG A 100 1.65 -11.59 -2.10
CA ARG A 100 2.36 -11.73 -3.40
C ARG A 100 1.43 -12.16 -4.55
N GLU A 101 0.42 -11.33 -4.83
CA GLU A 101 -0.55 -11.56 -5.91
C GLU A 101 -0.93 -10.26 -6.61
N TYR A 102 -1.00 -10.29 -7.94
CA TYR A 102 -1.34 -9.13 -8.78
C TYR A 102 -2.45 -9.45 -9.82
N GLY A 103 -3.22 -10.51 -9.58
CA GLY A 103 -4.42 -10.83 -10.36
C GLY A 103 -5.68 -10.17 -9.80
N PHE A 104 -6.46 -9.53 -10.67
CA PHE A 104 -7.68 -8.81 -10.28
C PHE A 104 -8.95 -9.42 -10.92
N PRO A 105 -10.12 -9.35 -10.26
CA PRO A 105 -10.29 -8.89 -8.88
C PRO A 105 -9.69 -9.88 -7.89
N LEU A 106 -9.15 -9.35 -6.79
CA LEU A 106 -8.68 -10.13 -5.66
C LEU A 106 -9.58 -9.84 -4.46
N THR A 107 -10.06 -10.86 -3.77
CA THR A 107 -10.82 -10.70 -2.53
C THR A 107 -10.01 -11.21 -1.35
N VAL A 108 -9.86 -10.38 -0.33
CA VAL A 108 -9.26 -10.75 0.96
C VAL A 108 -10.34 -10.65 2.03
N ILE A 109 -10.50 -11.70 2.83
CA ILE A 109 -11.45 -11.74 3.93
C ILE A 109 -10.70 -11.58 5.25
N PHE A 110 -11.09 -10.58 6.04
CA PHE A 110 -10.59 -10.36 7.39
C PHE A 110 -11.65 -10.74 8.43
N ASP A 111 -11.19 -11.24 9.57
CA ASP A 111 -12.03 -11.46 10.75
C ASP A 111 -12.28 -10.15 11.53
N PRO A 112 -13.17 -10.17 12.54
CA PRO A 112 -13.45 -9.01 13.40
C PRO A 112 -12.24 -8.43 14.16
N ASP A 113 -11.14 -9.20 14.27
CA ASP A 113 -9.88 -8.76 14.88
C ASP A 113 -8.91 -8.15 13.85
N GLY A 114 -9.28 -8.17 12.56
CA GLY A 114 -8.49 -7.64 11.46
C GLY A 114 -7.40 -8.58 10.96
N ASN A 115 -7.44 -9.87 11.28
CA ASN A 115 -6.56 -10.89 10.73
C ASN A 115 -7.14 -11.45 9.42
N ILE A 116 -6.27 -11.84 8.50
CA ILE A 116 -6.66 -12.46 7.23
C ILE A 116 -7.14 -13.89 7.52
N LYS A 117 -8.35 -14.23 7.06
CA LYS A 117 -8.92 -15.60 7.14
C LYS A 117 -9.24 -16.19 5.77
N GLY A 118 -9.37 -15.35 4.76
CA GLY A 118 -9.70 -15.79 3.41
C GLY A 118 -9.00 -14.99 2.32
N PHE A 119 -8.76 -15.66 1.20
CA PHE A 119 -8.05 -15.10 0.06
C PHE A 119 -8.46 -15.84 -1.22
N PHE A 120 -8.98 -15.13 -2.22
CA PHE A 120 -9.29 -15.73 -3.52
C PHE A 120 -9.27 -14.74 -4.68
N ARG A 121 -8.96 -15.25 -5.88
CA ARG A 121 -8.98 -14.48 -7.12
C ARG A 121 -10.29 -14.62 -7.89
N GLY A 122 -10.53 -13.70 -8.82
CA GLY A 122 -11.55 -13.81 -9.86
C GLY A 122 -12.94 -13.37 -9.44
N ALA A 123 -13.78 -13.10 -10.43
CA ALA A 123 -15.11 -12.51 -10.28
C ALA A 123 -16.24 -13.52 -10.05
N ASN A 124 -16.00 -14.57 -9.26
CA ASN A 124 -17.03 -15.58 -9.00
C ASN A 124 -17.61 -15.40 -7.59
N ILE A 125 -18.83 -14.87 -7.51
CA ILE A 125 -19.53 -14.61 -6.24
C ILE A 125 -19.72 -15.88 -5.40
N LYS A 126 -19.77 -17.07 -6.00
CA LYS A 126 -19.84 -18.34 -5.27
C LYS A 126 -18.64 -18.54 -4.34
N ARG A 127 -17.45 -18.02 -4.71
CA ARG A 127 -16.25 -18.10 -3.87
C ARG A 127 -16.37 -17.29 -2.59
N LEU A 128 -17.10 -16.16 -2.62
CA LEU A 128 -17.39 -15.40 -1.41
C LEU A 128 -18.26 -16.23 -0.46
N PHE A 129 -19.32 -16.86 -0.98
CA PHE A 129 -20.18 -17.73 -0.17
C PHE A 129 -19.44 -18.95 0.38
N GLU A 130 -18.65 -19.63 -0.44
CA GLU A 130 -17.80 -20.74 0.00
C GLU A 130 -16.80 -20.31 1.08
N GLY A 131 -16.18 -19.15 0.90
CA GLY A 131 -15.24 -18.58 1.85
C GLY A 131 -15.91 -18.33 3.20
N MET A 132 -17.05 -17.62 3.20
CA MET A 132 -17.80 -17.39 4.44
C MET A 132 -18.28 -18.69 5.07
N ALA A 133 -18.81 -19.65 4.31
CA ALA A 133 -19.22 -20.96 4.84
C ALA A 133 -18.06 -21.78 5.42
N ALA A 134 -16.82 -21.58 4.96
CA ALA A 134 -15.63 -22.17 5.58
C ALA A 134 -15.32 -21.49 6.92
N LEU A 135 -15.40 -20.16 6.99
CA LEU A 135 -15.16 -19.41 8.23
C LEU A 135 -16.18 -19.75 9.32
N GLU A 136 -17.43 -20.07 8.95
CA GLU A 136 -18.46 -20.56 9.87
C GLU A 136 -18.06 -21.84 10.62
N LYS A 137 -17.23 -22.65 9.97
CA LYS A 137 -16.71 -23.91 10.51
C LYS A 137 -15.33 -23.75 11.16
N ASP A 138 -14.92 -22.52 11.45
CA ASP A 138 -13.60 -22.17 11.96
C ASP A 138 -12.44 -22.64 11.04
N GLN A 139 -12.72 -22.69 9.74
CA GLN A 139 -11.72 -23.00 8.71
C GLN A 139 -11.26 -21.71 8.01
N VAL A 140 -10.08 -21.75 7.39
CA VAL A 140 -9.63 -20.69 6.49
C VAL A 140 -10.03 -20.97 5.03
N TYR A 141 -10.05 -19.94 4.18
CA TYR A 141 -10.36 -20.09 2.76
C TYR A 141 -9.24 -19.58 1.87
N TYR A 142 -8.42 -20.47 1.31
CA TYR A 142 -7.32 -20.10 0.42
C TYR A 142 -7.55 -20.65 -1.00
N ARG A 143 -7.78 -19.76 -1.96
CA ARG A 143 -7.96 -20.09 -3.39
C ARG A 143 -7.16 -19.12 -4.26
N ALA A 144 -5.84 -19.20 -4.11
CA ALA A 144 -4.86 -18.53 -4.95
C ALA A 144 -4.48 -19.36 -6.18
N SER A 145 -3.44 -18.92 -6.90
CA SER A 145 -2.71 -19.74 -7.87
C SER A 145 -2.26 -21.09 -7.26
N ASN A 146 -1.97 -22.06 -8.13
CA ASN A 146 -1.53 -23.41 -7.74
C ASN A 146 -0.16 -23.44 -7.02
N VAL A 147 0.52 -22.30 -6.94
CA VAL A 147 1.84 -22.15 -6.30
C VAL A 147 1.74 -21.09 -5.21
N PHE A 148 2.10 -21.46 -3.97
CA PHE A 148 2.07 -20.54 -2.83
C PHE A 148 2.94 -19.31 -3.10
N LEU A 149 2.37 -18.12 -2.87
CA LEU A 149 2.98 -16.81 -3.17
C LEU A 149 3.45 -16.63 -4.62
N ASN A 150 2.99 -17.45 -5.58
CA ASN A 150 3.46 -17.43 -6.97
C ASN A 150 4.99 -17.59 -7.12
N LEU A 151 5.65 -18.33 -6.22
CA LEU A 151 7.10 -18.54 -6.26
C LEU A 151 7.42 -19.71 -7.18
N GLU A 152 7.82 -19.43 -8.42
CA GLU A 152 8.34 -20.44 -9.34
C GLU A 152 9.63 -21.03 -8.76
N SER A 153 9.58 -22.23 -8.17
CA SER A 153 10.77 -22.80 -7.56
C SER A 153 11.61 -23.61 -8.58
N LYS A 154 12.93 -23.58 -8.40
CA LYS A 154 13.84 -24.65 -8.87
C LYS A 154 14.00 -25.78 -7.86
N GLU A 155 13.65 -25.56 -6.59
CA GLU A 155 13.58 -26.58 -5.54
C GLU A 155 12.26 -26.37 -4.78
N ASN A 156 11.26 -27.17 -5.10
CA ASN A 156 9.93 -27.07 -4.51
C ASN A 156 10.01 -27.51 -3.05
N LEU A 157 9.81 -26.59 -2.10
CA LEU A 157 8.98 -26.89 -0.93
C LEU A 157 7.55 -27.11 -1.44
N SER A 158 7.40 -28.26 -2.10
CA SER A 158 6.23 -28.98 -2.59
C SER A 158 4.92 -28.19 -2.76
N LYS A 159 4.37 -28.30 -3.97
CA LYS A 159 2.96 -28.04 -4.31
C LYS A 159 1.94 -28.72 -3.37
N ASP A 160 2.36 -29.67 -2.52
CA ASP A 160 1.49 -30.63 -1.83
C ASP A 160 1.68 -30.76 -0.30
N LEU A 161 2.55 -30.00 0.40
CA LEU A 161 2.78 -30.21 1.85
C LEU A 161 2.32 -29.09 2.79
N VAL A 162 1.94 -27.90 2.29
CA VAL A 162 1.51 -26.78 3.15
C VAL A 162 -0.01 -26.64 3.11
N SER A 163 -0.67 -26.83 4.24
CA SER A 163 -2.12 -26.69 4.39
C SER A 163 -2.55 -25.23 4.20
N ASP A 164 -3.81 -25.01 3.85
CA ASP A 164 -4.35 -23.66 3.71
C ASP A 164 -4.26 -22.86 5.03
N HIS A 165 -4.38 -23.52 6.18
CA HIS A 165 -4.13 -22.91 7.50
C HIS A 165 -2.69 -22.42 7.63
N GLN A 166 -1.70 -23.25 7.32
CA GLN A 166 -0.29 -22.86 7.40
C GLN A 166 0.04 -21.69 6.46
N LYS A 167 -0.56 -21.65 5.27
CA LYS A 167 -0.41 -20.52 4.34
C LYS A 167 -0.96 -19.22 4.92
N ILE A 168 -2.17 -19.27 5.50
CA ILE A 168 -2.82 -18.10 6.10
C ILE A 168 -2.09 -17.65 7.37
N ASP A 169 -1.60 -18.57 8.19
CA ASP A 169 -0.79 -18.27 9.37
C ASP A 169 0.51 -17.58 8.99
N PHE A 170 1.19 -18.07 7.95
CA PHE A 170 2.37 -17.41 7.39
C PHE A 170 2.05 -15.99 6.91
N ILE A 171 0.98 -15.83 6.11
CA ILE A 171 0.56 -14.52 5.59
C ILE A 171 0.27 -13.55 6.74
N ASN A 172 -0.45 -14.00 7.78
CA ASN A 172 -0.73 -13.18 8.96
C ASN A 172 0.54 -12.81 9.74
N SER A 173 1.53 -13.72 9.81
CA SER A 173 2.82 -13.42 10.42
C SER A 173 3.52 -12.27 9.71
N VAL A 174 3.62 -12.34 8.37
CA VAL A 174 4.26 -11.27 7.59
C VAL A 174 3.42 -9.99 7.57
N TYR A 175 2.09 -10.10 7.53
CA TYR A 175 1.18 -8.97 7.65
C TYR A 175 1.40 -8.18 8.94
N ARG A 176 1.54 -8.86 10.09
CA ARG A 176 1.84 -8.20 11.37
C ARG A 176 3.19 -7.49 11.35
N LEU A 177 4.24 -8.16 10.89
CA LEU A 177 5.58 -7.58 10.76
C LEU A 177 5.58 -6.33 9.86
N TYR A 178 4.89 -6.43 8.73
CA TYR A 178 4.78 -5.34 7.77
C TYR A 178 3.94 -4.16 8.30
N ARG A 179 2.91 -4.43 9.12
CA ARG A 179 2.16 -3.36 9.82
C ARG A 179 3.02 -2.62 10.84
N GLU A 180 3.79 -3.35 11.65
CA GLU A 180 4.72 -2.73 12.60
C GLU A 180 5.73 -1.84 11.90
N PHE A 181 6.32 -2.36 10.81
CA PHE A 181 7.21 -1.61 9.91
C PHE A 181 6.56 -0.31 9.43
N ARG A 182 5.34 -0.37 8.87
CA ARG A 182 4.60 0.83 8.40
C ARG A 182 4.30 1.85 9.48
N THR A 183 4.28 1.44 10.75
CA THR A 183 4.06 2.33 11.90
C THR A 183 5.36 2.85 12.53
N GLY A 184 6.52 2.59 11.91
CA GLY A 184 7.82 3.07 12.38
C GLY A 184 8.38 2.31 13.58
N LYS A 185 7.83 1.13 13.89
CA LYS A 185 8.33 0.24 14.97
C LYS A 185 9.37 -0.74 14.43
N GLU A 186 10.37 -0.23 13.71
CA GLU A 186 11.38 -1.05 13.04
C GLU A 186 12.56 -1.38 13.96
N GLY A 187 13.08 -2.60 13.88
CA GLY A 187 14.44 -2.93 14.36
C GLY A 187 14.54 -3.44 15.80
N ASP A 188 13.43 -3.76 16.47
CA ASP A 188 13.51 -4.50 17.75
C ASP A 188 14.06 -5.92 17.52
N VAL A 189 14.83 -6.44 18.48
CA VAL A 189 15.45 -7.77 18.45
C VAL A 189 14.39 -8.86 18.27
N ASN A 190 13.23 -8.71 18.91
CA ASN A 190 12.13 -9.67 18.77
C ASN A 190 11.53 -9.66 17.36
N GLN A 191 11.34 -8.48 16.78
CA GLN A 191 10.85 -8.34 15.42
C GLN A 191 11.81 -8.99 14.42
N ARG A 192 13.13 -8.79 14.57
CA ARG A 192 14.13 -9.44 13.71
C ARG A 192 14.08 -10.96 13.76
N LYS A 193 13.91 -11.53 14.95
CA LYS A 193 13.74 -12.99 15.10
C LYS A 193 12.50 -13.49 14.36
N GLN A 194 11.38 -12.78 14.48
CA GLN A 194 10.14 -13.13 13.77
C GLN A 194 10.29 -13.00 12.25
N ILE A 195 11.03 -11.99 11.77
CA ILE A 195 11.36 -11.86 10.35
C ILE A 195 12.20 -13.06 9.89
N ASP A 196 13.28 -13.40 10.62
CA ASP A 196 14.14 -14.56 10.32
C ASP A 196 13.35 -15.87 10.28
N GLU A 197 12.43 -16.08 11.23
CA GLU A 197 11.53 -17.23 11.25
C GLU A 197 10.65 -17.28 10.00
N SER A 198 10.08 -16.14 9.58
CA SER A 198 9.29 -16.09 8.34
C SER A 198 10.14 -16.42 7.10
N ILE A 199 11.39 -15.96 7.02
CA ILE A 199 12.30 -16.25 5.91
C ILE A 199 12.62 -17.75 5.85
N ARG A 200 12.83 -18.40 7.01
CA ARG A 200 13.09 -19.85 7.09
C ARG A 200 11.90 -20.68 6.63
N ILE A 201 10.67 -20.22 6.91
CA ILE A 201 9.45 -20.91 6.49
C ILE A 201 9.27 -20.79 4.97
N GLN A 202 9.29 -19.57 4.44
CA GLN A 202 9.15 -19.31 3.02
C GLN A 202 9.83 -17.98 2.67
N PRO A 203 11.03 -18.01 2.06
CA PRO A 203 11.68 -16.78 1.63
C PRO A 203 10.95 -16.21 0.41
N TYR A 204 10.69 -14.90 0.43
CA TYR A 204 10.28 -14.12 -0.74
C TYR A 204 10.75 -12.67 -0.61
N PHE A 205 10.46 -11.82 -1.59
CA PHE A 205 11.00 -10.46 -1.59
C PHE A 205 10.67 -9.67 -0.30
N LEU A 206 9.40 -9.64 0.15
CA LEU A 206 8.98 -8.74 1.22
C LEU A 206 9.65 -9.05 2.57
N ASN A 207 9.69 -10.32 2.99
CA ASN A 207 10.29 -10.65 4.29
C ASN A 207 11.81 -10.44 4.29
N ASN A 208 12.48 -10.66 3.17
CA ASN A 208 13.89 -10.32 3.01
C ASN A 208 14.14 -8.80 3.01
N TYR A 209 13.26 -8.02 2.38
CA TYR A 209 13.30 -6.55 2.46
C TYR A 209 13.12 -6.06 3.90
N LEU A 210 12.17 -6.61 4.64
CA LEU A 210 11.96 -6.27 6.05
C LEU A 210 13.20 -6.59 6.90
N LEU A 211 13.91 -7.69 6.62
CA LEU A 211 15.15 -8.03 7.29
C LEU A 211 16.23 -6.96 7.03
N VAL A 212 16.44 -6.59 5.76
CA VAL A 212 17.39 -5.52 5.42
C VAL A 212 17.05 -4.23 6.16
N ARG A 213 15.79 -3.80 6.10
CA ARG A 213 15.30 -2.59 6.77
C ARG A 213 15.54 -2.61 8.27
N SER A 214 15.31 -3.74 8.92
CA SER A 214 15.52 -3.90 10.36
C SER A 214 16.99 -3.76 10.80
N MET A 215 17.94 -3.79 9.86
CA MET A 215 19.39 -3.77 10.10
C MET A 215 20.05 -2.43 9.78
N VAL A 216 19.36 -1.50 9.10
CA VAL A 216 19.99 -0.28 8.56
C VAL A 216 20.59 0.65 9.63
N ASN A 217 20.05 0.60 10.84
CA ASN A 217 20.45 1.51 11.94
C ASN A 217 21.60 0.95 12.79
N ASP A 218 21.74 -0.37 12.93
CA ASP A 218 22.72 -0.99 13.83
C ASP A 218 23.69 -1.97 13.15
N ARG A 219 23.40 -2.42 11.93
CA ARG A 219 24.22 -3.36 11.14
C ARG A 219 24.33 -2.94 9.67
N LYS A 220 24.73 -1.68 9.44
CA LYS A 220 24.72 -1.04 8.10
C LYS A 220 25.45 -1.83 7.00
N GLU A 221 26.63 -2.37 7.31
CA GLU A 221 27.41 -3.14 6.31
C GLU A 221 26.71 -4.44 5.94
N ASP A 222 26.21 -5.19 6.93
CA ASP A 222 25.45 -6.42 6.69
C ASP A 222 24.15 -6.11 5.92
N ALA A 223 23.49 -4.99 6.23
CA ALA A 223 22.30 -4.53 5.54
C ALA A 223 22.59 -4.22 4.07
N SER A 224 23.69 -3.54 3.77
CA SER A 224 24.14 -3.24 2.39
C SER A 224 24.39 -4.53 1.58
N ILE A 225 25.16 -5.47 2.15
CA ILE A 225 25.47 -6.75 1.50
C ILE A 225 24.19 -7.56 1.27
N LEU A 226 23.30 -7.61 2.25
CA LEU A 226 22.04 -8.34 2.12
C LEU A 226 21.12 -7.67 1.09
N ALA A 227 21.06 -6.33 1.05
CA ALA A 227 20.27 -5.59 0.07
C ALA A 227 20.65 -5.95 -1.37
N ALA A 228 21.95 -5.98 -1.68
CA ALA A 228 22.44 -6.42 -2.99
C ALA A 228 22.00 -7.85 -3.33
N LYS A 229 22.15 -8.79 -2.38
CA LYS A 229 21.73 -10.20 -2.56
C LYS A 229 20.23 -10.33 -2.81
N VAL A 230 19.41 -9.55 -2.11
CA VAL A 230 17.96 -9.58 -2.28
C VAL A 230 17.57 -9.08 -3.68
N LEU A 231 18.23 -8.04 -4.19
CA LEU A 231 18.00 -7.56 -5.56
C LEU A 231 18.32 -8.65 -6.60
N ASP A 232 19.43 -9.36 -6.43
CA ASP A 232 19.86 -10.42 -7.36
C ASP A 232 18.94 -11.67 -7.29
N ASN A 233 18.44 -12.01 -6.11
CA ASN A 233 17.64 -13.23 -5.91
C ASN A 233 16.19 -13.11 -6.40
N TYR A 234 15.68 -11.89 -6.59
CA TYR A 234 14.28 -11.65 -6.96
C TYR A 234 14.14 -10.73 -8.18
N PRO A 235 14.65 -11.13 -9.36
CA PRO A 235 14.61 -10.32 -10.57
C PRO A 235 13.27 -10.40 -11.33
N GLY A 236 12.28 -11.13 -10.80
CA GLY A 236 11.05 -11.45 -11.54
C GLY A 236 10.15 -10.23 -11.81
N GLU A 237 9.45 -10.26 -12.94
CA GLU A 237 8.52 -9.19 -13.38
C GLU A 237 7.44 -8.90 -12.34
N LEU A 238 6.88 -9.94 -11.71
CA LEU A 238 5.90 -9.76 -10.64
C LEU A 238 6.50 -9.01 -9.43
N ASP A 239 7.77 -9.25 -9.11
CA ASP A 239 8.44 -8.55 -8.02
C ASP A 239 8.76 -7.09 -8.39
N ASP A 240 9.00 -6.79 -9.66
CA ASP A 240 9.14 -5.40 -10.14
C ASP A 240 7.82 -4.63 -10.02
N ILE A 241 6.70 -5.27 -10.38
CA ILE A 241 5.36 -4.70 -10.26
C ILE A 241 5.00 -4.46 -8.79
N LEU A 242 5.21 -5.46 -7.93
CA LEU A 242 4.78 -5.39 -6.54
C LEU A 242 5.72 -4.55 -5.67
N TYR A 243 7.03 -4.60 -5.91
CA TYR A 243 8.03 -4.12 -4.96
C TYR A 243 9.00 -3.09 -5.57
N GLY A 244 8.65 -2.45 -6.68
CA GLY A 244 9.52 -1.47 -7.35
C GLY A 244 10.09 -0.41 -6.40
N ASP A 245 9.28 0.14 -5.49
CA ASP A 245 9.72 1.14 -4.51
C ASP A 245 10.74 0.57 -3.52
N PHE A 246 10.47 -0.64 -3.00
CA PHE A 246 11.37 -1.33 -2.09
C PHE A 246 12.68 -1.73 -2.77
N LYS A 247 12.63 -2.20 -4.03
CA LYS A 247 13.85 -2.49 -4.82
C LYS A 247 14.71 -1.25 -4.99
N ARG A 248 14.13 -0.07 -5.20
CA ARG A 248 14.90 1.17 -5.30
C ARG A 248 15.53 1.56 -3.98
N GLU A 249 14.82 1.39 -2.87
CA GLU A 249 15.40 1.58 -1.54
C GLU A 249 16.56 0.62 -1.27
N LEU A 250 16.40 -0.67 -1.60
CA LEU A 250 17.48 -1.66 -1.48
C LEU A 250 18.71 -1.29 -2.32
N ARG A 251 18.53 -0.74 -3.53
CA ARG A 251 19.66 -0.26 -4.35
C ARG A 251 20.42 0.85 -3.64
N SER A 252 19.70 1.78 -2.99
CA SER A 252 20.34 2.85 -2.22
C SER A 252 21.05 2.32 -0.99
N ILE A 253 20.43 1.39 -0.24
CA ILE A 253 21.06 0.72 0.92
C ILE A 253 22.32 -0.04 0.49
N ALA A 254 22.31 -0.67 -0.68
CA ALA A 254 23.43 -1.40 -1.27
C ALA A 254 24.51 -0.50 -1.89
N GLY A 255 24.31 0.82 -1.95
CA GLY A 255 25.24 1.74 -2.61
C GLY A 255 25.29 1.60 -4.15
N LEU A 256 24.24 1.06 -4.76
CA LEU A 256 24.14 0.80 -6.20
C LEU A 256 23.53 1.97 -7.00
N ASP A 257 23.34 3.14 -6.38
CA ASP A 257 22.72 4.32 -6.99
C ASP A 257 23.50 4.90 -8.19
N ASN A 258 24.76 4.47 -8.39
CA ASN A 258 25.64 4.87 -9.50
C ASN A 258 25.65 3.89 -10.70
N ALA A 259 24.93 2.77 -10.63
CA ALA A 259 24.66 1.95 -11.81
C ALA A 259 23.41 2.52 -12.50
N ASP A 260 23.52 2.87 -13.78
CA ASP A 260 22.49 3.44 -14.68
C ASP A 260 21.11 3.58 -14.04
N VAL A 261 20.70 4.82 -13.75
CA VAL A 261 19.51 5.10 -12.94
C VAL A 261 18.23 4.67 -13.67
N VAL A 262 17.84 3.41 -13.45
CA VAL A 262 16.64 2.82 -14.04
C VAL A 262 15.38 3.52 -13.51
N GLY A 263 14.55 4.05 -14.41
CA GLY A 263 13.33 4.79 -14.10
C GLY A 263 13.42 6.29 -14.36
N ALA A 264 12.30 7.01 -14.25
CA ALA A 264 12.29 8.47 -14.40
C ALA A 264 12.97 9.15 -13.20
N ARG A 265 13.74 10.22 -13.45
CA ARG A 265 14.36 11.04 -12.40
C ARG A 265 14.27 12.51 -12.76
N ILE A 266 13.72 13.32 -11.88
CA ILE A 266 13.72 14.77 -12.05
C ILE A 266 14.98 15.40 -11.44
N GLY A 267 15.72 16.12 -12.26
CA GLY A 267 16.86 16.96 -11.87
C GLY A 267 16.48 18.43 -11.83
N PHE A 268 17.18 19.20 -11.00
CA PHE A 268 17.03 20.65 -10.87
C PHE A 268 18.41 21.31 -10.87
N ASP A 269 18.59 22.36 -11.68
CA ASP A 269 19.83 23.16 -11.64
C ASP A 269 19.93 23.96 -10.34
N ARG A 270 18.78 24.42 -9.83
CA ARG A 270 18.66 25.19 -8.59
C ARG A 270 17.31 24.95 -7.92
N ARG A 271 17.36 24.80 -6.59
CA ARG A 271 16.18 24.59 -5.74
C ARG A 271 15.84 25.80 -4.86
N ILE A 272 16.70 26.82 -4.84
CA ILE A 272 16.48 28.06 -4.09
C ILE A 272 16.63 29.23 -5.05
N ILE A 273 15.61 30.08 -5.09
CA ILE A 273 15.56 31.26 -5.95
C ILE A 273 15.31 32.46 -5.05
N ASN A 274 16.30 33.34 -4.97
CA ASN A 274 16.20 34.56 -4.17
C ASN A 274 15.91 35.76 -5.11
N PHE A 275 14.81 36.46 -4.87
CA PHE A 275 14.44 37.68 -5.61
C PHE A 275 15.12 38.92 -5.05
N GLY A 276 15.73 38.85 -3.86
CA GLY A 276 16.28 40.01 -3.17
C GLY A 276 15.18 40.97 -2.74
N GLU A 277 15.43 42.26 -2.89
CA GLU A 277 14.48 43.32 -2.56
C GLU A 277 13.59 43.65 -3.76
N GLU A 278 12.28 43.62 -3.53
CA GLU A 278 11.26 43.89 -4.54
C GLU A 278 10.25 44.93 -4.05
N LYS A 279 9.49 45.51 -4.98
CA LYS A 279 8.46 46.51 -4.66
C LYS A 279 7.08 45.85 -4.48
N VAL A 280 6.31 46.36 -3.52
CA VAL A 280 4.88 46.00 -3.40
C VAL A 280 4.15 46.19 -4.74
N GLY A 281 3.31 45.21 -5.07
CA GLY A 281 2.49 45.19 -6.28
C GLY A 281 3.25 44.76 -7.54
N SER A 282 4.54 44.44 -7.45
CA SER A 282 5.27 43.89 -8.59
C SER A 282 4.92 42.43 -8.84
N THR A 283 5.05 42.00 -10.09
CA THR A 283 4.86 40.61 -10.50
C THR A 283 6.14 40.07 -11.08
N LYS A 284 6.64 38.96 -10.54
CA LYS A 284 7.84 38.28 -11.03
C LYS A 284 7.44 37.03 -11.80
N THR A 285 8.12 36.79 -12.92
CA THR A 285 8.01 35.54 -13.67
C THR A 285 9.38 34.88 -13.67
N ILE A 286 9.42 33.61 -13.29
CA ILE A 286 10.65 32.80 -13.32
C ILE A 286 10.41 31.48 -14.02
N GLU A 287 11.50 30.97 -14.58
CA GLU A 287 11.57 29.65 -15.17
C GLU A 287 12.46 28.77 -14.28
N VAL A 288 11.89 27.67 -13.81
CA VAL A 288 12.58 26.62 -13.07
C VAL A 288 12.92 25.53 -14.08
N PRO A 289 14.19 25.45 -14.55
CA PRO A 289 14.61 24.37 -15.43
C PRO A 289 14.59 23.05 -14.67
N ILE A 290 14.07 22.04 -15.33
CA ILE A 290 14.05 20.66 -14.85
C ILE A 290 14.59 19.74 -15.95
N SER A 291 15.26 18.67 -15.56
CA SER A 291 15.79 17.67 -16.49
C SER A 291 15.33 16.28 -16.11
N ASN A 292 15.21 15.39 -17.10
CA ASN A 292 15.04 13.98 -16.83
C ASN A 292 16.41 13.29 -16.83
N THR A 293 16.97 13.06 -15.63
CA THR A 293 18.28 12.40 -15.48
C THR A 293 18.19 10.88 -15.46
N GLY A 294 16.99 10.31 -15.63
CA GLY A 294 16.72 8.88 -15.60
C GLY A 294 16.73 8.22 -16.98
N THR A 295 16.32 6.95 -17.01
CA THR A 295 16.22 6.14 -18.24
C THR A 295 14.81 6.02 -18.79
N ASP A 296 13.78 6.36 -18.02
CA ASP A 296 12.38 6.29 -18.44
C ASP A 296 11.77 7.68 -18.59
N ALA A 297 10.65 7.78 -19.30
CA ALA A 297 9.96 9.05 -19.50
C ALA A 297 9.43 9.65 -18.17
N LEU A 298 9.74 10.93 -17.93
CA LEU A 298 9.32 11.67 -16.74
C LEU A 298 7.98 12.37 -16.96
N PHE A 299 7.03 12.13 -16.08
CA PHE A 299 5.69 12.72 -16.07
C PHE A 299 5.47 13.53 -14.80
N ILE A 300 5.11 14.80 -14.96
CA ILE A 300 4.78 15.69 -13.84
C ILE A 300 3.27 15.66 -13.63
N SER A 301 2.84 14.95 -12.58
CA SER A 301 1.43 14.78 -12.27
C SER A 301 0.80 16.04 -11.67
N ASN A 302 1.57 16.78 -10.85
CA ASN A 302 1.05 17.98 -10.20
C ASN A 302 2.17 18.96 -9.82
N VAL A 303 1.86 20.26 -9.85
CA VAL A 303 2.71 21.31 -9.28
C VAL A 303 1.82 22.24 -8.46
N ARG A 304 2.13 22.39 -7.17
CA ARG A 304 1.37 23.22 -6.24
C ARG A 304 2.26 24.17 -5.45
N GLY A 305 1.78 25.40 -5.25
CA GLY A 305 2.45 26.38 -4.40
C GLY A 305 1.98 26.31 -2.95
N SER A 306 2.75 26.87 -2.03
CA SER A 306 2.34 27.13 -0.63
C SER A 306 1.27 28.22 -0.49
N CYS A 307 1.03 29.00 -1.54
CA CYS A 307 0.08 30.10 -1.59
C CYS A 307 -0.65 30.14 -2.94
N THR A 308 -1.91 30.58 -2.94
CA THR A 308 -2.73 30.81 -4.15
C THR A 308 -2.27 32.01 -4.99
N CYS A 309 -1.34 32.81 -4.45
CA CYS A 309 -0.70 33.94 -5.12
C CYS A 309 0.36 33.53 -6.17
N LEU A 310 0.63 32.23 -6.32
CA LEU A 310 1.49 31.64 -7.34
C LEU A 310 0.65 31.09 -8.49
N ASP A 311 0.91 31.57 -9.71
CA ASP A 311 0.40 30.99 -10.95
C ASP A 311 1.48 30.09 -11.56
N LEU A 312 1.16 28.80 -11.72
CA LEU A 312 2.10 27.73 -12.02
C LEU A 312 1.74 27.07 -13.35
N LYS A 313 2.69 27.00 -14.27
CA LYS A 313 2.57 26.27 -15.53
C LYS A 313 3.73 25.29 -15.68
N TRP A 314 3.44 24.08 -16.14
CA TRP A 314 4.43 23.03 -16.31
C TRP A 314 4.11 22.18 -17.55
N PRO A 315 5.10 21.41 -18.06
CA PRO A 315 4.89 20.51 -19.18
C PRO A 315 3.83 19.45 -18.84
N ARG A 316 2.90 19.20 -19.76
CA ARG A 316 1.89 18.13 -19.64
C ARG A 316 2.29 16.85 -20.34
N ASP A 317 3.16 16.97 -21.34
CA ASP A 317 3.76 15.84 -22.02
C ASP A 317 4.92 15.26 -21.22
N SER A 318 5.30 14.04 -21.56
CA SER A 318 6.46 13.38 -20.97
C SER A 318 7.77 14.04 -21.37
N ILE A 319 8.70 14.20 -20.43
CA ILE A 319 10.09 14.60 -20.69
C ILE A 319 10.90 13.32 -20.93
N LYS A 320 11.45 13.13 -22.13
CA LYS A 320 12.20 11.90 -22.46
C LYS A 320 13.50 11.82 -21.66
N PRO A 321 14.14 10.64 -21.58
CA PRO A 321 15.44 10.49 -20.94
C PRO A 321 16.44 11.50 -21.48
N GLN A 322 17.18 12.15 -20.56
CA GLN A 322 18.18 13.18 -20.85
C GLN A 322 17.66 14.47 -21.51
N GLU A 323 16.35 14.62 -21.65
CA GLU A 323 15.74 15.88 -22.10
C GLU A 323 15.37 16.80 -20.92
N SER A 324 15.10 18.06 -21.23
CA SER A 324 14.77 19.10 -20.25
C SER A 324 13.40 19.72 -20.50
N GLY A 325 12.76 20.16 -19.42
CA GLY A 325 11.52 20.93 -19.42
C GLY A 325 11.64 22.17 -18.53
N VAL A 326 10.56 22.95 -18.46
CA VAL A 326 10.52 24.20 -17.67
C VAL A 326 9.21 24.31 -16.92
N ILE A 327 9.30 24.55 -15.61
CA ILE A 327 8.16 25.00 -14.80
C ILE A 327 8.20 26.52 -14.73
N ARG A 328 7.16 27.18 -15.23
CA ARG A 328 7.00 28.63 -15.15
C ARG A 328 6.21 28.99 -13.91
N VAL A 329 6.75 29.94 -13.16
CA VAL A 329 6.13 30.45 -11.93
C VAL A 329 5.94 31.95 -12.10
N LYS A 330 4.72 32.41 -11.87
CA LYS A 330 4.39 33.82 -11.79
C LYS A 330 3.93 34.13 -10.38
N TYR A 331 4.61 35.06 -9.71
CA TYR A 331 4.36 35.42 -8.33
C TYR A 331 3.98 36.90 -8.21
N ASN A 332 2.82 37.17 -7.62
CA ASN A 332 2.35 38.53 -7.31
C ASN A 332 2.74 38.93 -5.88
N LEU A 333 3.61 39.93 -5.76
CA LEU A 333 4.17 40.42 -4.49
C LEU A 333 3.26 41.48 -3.86
N ALA A 334 2.11 41.06 -3.35
CA ALA A 334 1.09 41.96 -2.84
C ALA A 334 1.38 42.54 -1.43
N ASN A 335 2.15 41.82 -0.61
CA ASN A 335 2.35 42.15 0.82
C ASN A 335 3.79 42.57 1.10
N ARG A 336 3.98 43.56 1.97
CA ARG A 336 5.30 43.97 2.49
C ARG A 336 5.90 42.94 3.43
N GLY A 337 7.23 42.93 3.51
CA GLY A 337 8.01 42.08 4.41
C GLY A 337 8.68 40.91 3.70
N ASP A 338 9.31 40.05 4.49
CA ASP A 338 9.99 38.86 3.99
C ASP A 338 8.99 37.80 3.53
N PHE A 339 9.34 37.09 2.46
CA PHE A 339 8.59 35.93 2.01
C PHE A 339 9.50 34.72 1.80
N ASN A 340 8.94 33.54 2.04
CA ASN A 340 9.55 32.25 1.76
C ASN A 340 8.43 31.29 1.31
N GLN A 341 8.30 31.12 0.00
CA GLN A 341 7.25 30.31 -0.62
C GLN A 341 7.85 29.03 -1.18
N SER A 342 7.12 27.92 -1.05
CA SER A 342 7.52 26.61 -1.55
C SER A 342 6.66 26.21 -2.75
N ILE A 343 7.29 25.58 -3.73
CA ILE A 343 6.64 24.93 -4.86
C ILE A 343 6.91 23.44 -4.73
N PHE A 344 5.85 22.66 -4.62
CA PHE A 344 5.89 21.19 -4.54
C PHE A 344 5.56 20.58 -5.89
N ILE A 345 6.42 19.70 -6.37
CA ILE A 345 6.36 19.09 -7.70
C ILE A 345 6.22 17.59 -7.53
N SER A 346 5.07 17.04 -7.89
CA SER A 346 4.80 15.61 -7.91
C SER A 346 5.03 15.06 -9.31
N SER A 347 5.76 13.96 -9.40
CA SER A 347 6.06 13.28 -10.66
C SER A 347 6.21 11.78 -10.44
N ASN A 348 6.32 11.00 -11.52
CA ASN A 348 6.77 9.61 -11.43
C ASN A 348 8.28 9.47 -11.19
N SER A 349 8.99 10.57 -10.89
CA SER A 349 10.40 10.53 -10.50
C SER A 349 10.58 9.63 -9.29
N SER A 350 11.65 8.85 -9.27
CA SER A 350 12.08 8.14 -8.07
C SER A 350 13.04 9.01 -7.23
N PRO A 351 12.96 9.00 -5.89
CA PRO A 351 11.87 8.43 -5.09
C PRO A 351 10.54 9.16 -5.38
N PHE A 352 9.40 8.46 -5.27
CA PHE A 352 8.07 9.03 -5.51
C PHE A 352 7.65 9.94 -4.35
N GLN A 353 8.32 11.08 -4.26
CA GLN A 353 8.09 12.12 -3.26
C GLN A 353 7.96 13.46 -3.96
N PRO A 354 7.09 14.36 -3.47
CA PRO A 354 7.04 15.72 -4.00
C PRO A 354 8.38 16.43 -3.79
N GLU A 355 8.96 16.91 -4.87
CA GLU A 355 10.19 17.71 -4.85
C GLU A 355 9.85 19.16 -4.49
N GLU A 356 10.71 19.82 -3.71
CA GLU A 356 10.50 21.20 -3.25
C GLU A 356 11.49 22.18 -3.90
N VAL A 357 10.96 23.29 -4.43
CA VAL A 357 11.71 24.47 -4.86
C VAL A 357 11.25 25.68 -4.03
N LYS A 358 12.18 26.43 -3.46
CA LYS A 358 11.92 27.58 -2.59
C LYS A 358 12.17 28.90 -3.31
N ILE A 359 11.26 29.85 -3.11
CA ILE A 359 11.38 31.23 -3.56
C ILE A 359 11.38 32.14 -2.35
N MET A 360 12.38 33.00 -2.22
CA MET A 360 12.54 33.91 -1.08
C MET A 360 12.94 35.32 -1.50
N GLY A 361 12.74 36.28 -0.60
CA GLY A 361 13.09 37.69 -0.79
C GLY A 361 12.35 38.59 0.19
N THR A 362 12.45 39.89 -0.03
CA THR A 362 11.85 40.94 0.81
C THR A 362 11.09 41.92 -0.06
N VAL A 363 9.89 42.32 0.36
CA VAL A 363 9.08 43.32 -0.34
C VAL A 363 9.02 44.61 0.48
N ASN A 364 9.46 45.72 -0.13
CA ASN A 364 9.49 47.06 0.47
C ASN A 364 8.24 47.90 0.12
#